data_AF-A0A483KPP7-F1
#
_entry.id   AF-A0A483KPP7-F1
#
_cell.length_a   1.000
_cell.length_b   1.000
_cell.length_c   1.000
_cell.angle_alpha   90.00
_cell.angle_beta   90.00
_cell.angle_gamma   90.00
#
_symmetry.space_group_name_H-M   'P 1'
#
loop_
_entity.id
_entity.type
_entity.pdbx_description
1 polymer ?
#
loop_
_entity_poly.entity_id
_entity_poly.type
_entity_poly.pdbx_seq_one_letter_code
_entity_poly.pdbx_strand_id
1 'polypeptide(L)' 'MDWSTTSEPDGFTHLNEQFQSYTPYQFAISRNEHGRIHGFFIGNVFYVVWLDPNHQLYPGE' A
#
# COMPACT_ATOMS: atom_id res chain seq x y z
N MET A 1 5.87 6.84 3.19
CA MET A 1 5.90 6.29 1.82
C MET A 1 5.89 7.47 0.87
N ASP A 2 6.79 7.50 -0.11
CA ASP A 2 6.76 8.51 -1.16
C ASP A 2 6.02 7.93 -2.37
N TRP A 3 4.75 8.30 -2.54
CA TRP A 3 3.90 7.80 -3.61
C TRP A 3 4.43 8.15 -5.00
N SER A 4 5.12 9.29 -5.14
CA SER A 4 5.64 9.75 -6.45
C SER A 4 6.64 8.79 -7.10
N THR A 5 7.21 7.88 -6.29
CA THR A 5 8.16 6.85 -6.73
C THR A 5 7.51 5.48 -7.01
N THR A 6 6.18 5.40 -6.91
CA THR A 6 5.43 4.16 -7.11
C THR A 6 4.66 4.17 -8.43
N SER A 7 4.19 3.01 -8.89
CA SER A 7 3.26 2.93 -10.03
C SER A 7 1.89 3.54 -9.73
N GLU A 8 1.63 3.86 -8.46
CA GLU A 8 0.41 4.46 -7.93
C GLU A 8 0.73 5.85 -7.33
N PRO A 9 1.12 6.84 -8.16
CA PRO A 9 1.55 8.16 -7.69
C PRO A 9 0.48 8.92 -6.92
N ASP A 10 -0.79 8.59 -7.17
CA ASP A 10 -1.94 9.19 -6.51
C ASP A 10 -2.32 8.47 -5.20
N GLY A 11 -1.62 7.38 -4.83
CA GLY A 11 -1.83 6.63 -3.60
C GLY A 11 -3.31 6.34 -3.28
N PHE A 12 -3.73 6.66 -2.07
CA PHE A 12 -5.08 6.37 -1.59
C PHE A 12 -6.15 7.42 -1.93
N THR A 13 -5.90 8.33 -2.89
CA THR A 13 -6.86 9.39 -3.29
C THR A 13 -8.22 8.89 -3.78
N HIS A 14 -8.30 7.63 -4.22
CA HIS A 14 -9.55 6.96 -4.60
C HIS A 14 -10.46 6.61 -3.41
N LEU A 15 -9.97 6.72 -2.17
CA LEU A 15 -10.75 6.55 -0.94
C LEU A 15 -11.39 7.88 -0.50
N ASN A 16 -12.28 7.86 0.49
CA ASN A 16 -12.81 9.09 1.07
C ASN A 16 -11.74 9.87 1.87
N GLU A 17 -11.97 11.16 2.12
CA GLU A 17 -11.02 12.05 2.81
C GLU A 17 -10.59 11.52 4.18
N GLN A 18 -11.50 10.88 4.93
CA GLN A 18 -11.17 10.29 6.22
C GLN A 18 -10.14 9.17 6.06
N PHE A 19 -10.29 8.28 5.09
CA PHE A 19 -9.36 7.18 4.87
C PHE A 19 -8.02 7.63 4.29
N GLN A 20 -8.02 8.69 3.46
CA GLN A 20 -6.80 9.31 2.96
C GLN A 20 -5.91 9.87 4.09
N SER A 21 -6.50 10.25 5.23
CA SER A 21 -5.77 10.82 6.36
C SER A 21 -4.93 9.82 7.16
N TYR A 22 -5.16 8.51 6.99
CA TYR A 22 -4.40 7.49 7.73
C TYR A 22 -3.00 7.30 7.13
N THR A 23 -2.03 7.01 8.00
CA THR A 23 -0.66 6.70 7.58
C THR A 23 -0.64 5.40 6.77
N PRO A 24 -0.11 5.42 5.53
CA PRO A 24 0.01 4.22 4.72
C PRO A 24 1.17 3.35 5.18
N TYR A 25 0.95 2.04 5.13
CA TYR A 25 1.92 0.99 5.44
C TYR A 25 1.97 -0.02 4.30
N GLN A 26 3.12 -0.66 4.18
CA GLN A 26 3.29 -1.84 3.34
C GLN A 26 4.03 -2.93 4.10
N PHE A 27 3.74 -4.18 3.81
CA PHE A 27 4.55 -5.31 4.26
C PHE A 27 4.53 -6.45 3.26
N ALA A 28 5.59 -7.26 3.29
CA ALA A 28 5.77 -8.40 2.42
C ALA A 28 5.03 -9.63 2.94
N ILE A 29 4.48 -10.43 2.03
CA ILE A 29 4.01 -11.79 2.34
C ILE A 29 5.17 -12.76 2.06
N SER A 30 5.49 -13.61 3.04
CA SER A 30 6.53 -14.66 2.93
C SER A 30 7.88 -14.17 2.39
N ARG A 31 8.60 -13.30 3.11
CA ARG A 31 9.93 -12.79 2.69
C ARG A 31 10.00 -12.25 1.24
N ASN A 32 8.94 -11.61 0.75
CA ASN A 32 8.79 -11.13 -0.64
C ASN A 32 8.63 -12.25 -1.69
N GLU A 33 8.18 -13.45 -1.33
CA GLU A 33 7.89 -14.51 -2.31
C GLU A 33 6.49 -14.39 -2.92
N HIS A 34 5.57 -13.69 -2.24
CA HIS A 34 4.14 -13.67 -2.59
C HIS A 34 3.56 -12.26 -2.73
N GLY A 35 4.40 -11.27 -2.96
CA GLY A 35 3.98 -9.89 -3.12
C GLY A 35 3.90 -9.09 -1.83
N ARG A 36 3.34 -7.89 -1.96
CA ARG A 36 3.16 -6.95 -0.86
C ARG A 36 1.70 -6.60 -0.65
N ILE A 37 1.38 -6.29 0.60
CA ILE A 37 0.09 -5.75 0.99
C ILE A 37 0.27 -4.27 1.31
N HIS A 38 -0.65 -3.46 0.82
CA HIS A 38 -0.70 -2.02 1.07
C HIS A 38 -2.00 -1.67 1.79
N GLY A 39 -1.88 -0.82 2.81
CA GLY A 39 -3.03 -0.48 3.64
C GLY A 39 -2.69 0.47 4.75
N PHE A 40 -3.57 0.53 5.75
CA PHE A 40 -3.41 1.40 6.92
C PHE A 40 -4.08 0.79 8.15
N PHE A 41 -3.73 1.28 9.33
CA PHE A 41 -4.33 0.86 10.59
C PHE A 41 -5.49 1.78 11.00
N ILE A 42 -6.60 1.19 11.44
CA ILE A 42 -7.58 1.87 12.29
C ILE A 42 -7.61 1.09 13.62
N GLY A 43 -7.10 1.71 14.68
CA GLY A 43 -6.86 1.02 15.94
C GLY A 43 -5.84 -0.11 15.76
N ASN A 44 -6.23 -1.34 16.06
CA ASN A 44 -5.41 -2.55 15.92
C ASN A 44 -5.77 -3.42 14.70
N VAL A 45 -6.61 -2.91 13.79
CA VAL A 45 -7.02 -3.62 12.58
C VAL A 45 -6.30 -3.02 11.38
N PHE A 46 -5.63 -3.87 10.61
CA PHE A 46 -5.02 -3.50 9.34
C PHE A 46 -6.05 -3.63 8.21
N TYR A 47 -6.34 -2.52 7.54
CA TYR A 47 -7.25 -2.48 6.39
C TYR A 47 -6.43 -2.59 5.11
N VAL A 48 -6.67 -3.66 4.36
CA VAL A 48 -6.03 -3.88 3.06
C VAL A 48 -6.73 -3.02 2.02
N VAL A 49 -5.95 -2.23 1.29
CA VAL A 49 -6.40 -1.43 0.14
C VAL A 49 -5.99 -2.13 -1.15
N TRP A 50 -4.72 -2.52 -1.25
CA TRP A 50 -4.19 -3.23 -2.42
C TRP A 50 -3.39 -4.46 -2.04
N LEU A 51 -3.47 -5.46 -2.91
CA LEU A 51 -2.55 -6.58 -2.96
C LEU A 51 -1.72 -6.42 -4.23
N ASP A 52 -0.41 -6.34 -4.08
CA ASP A 52 0.55 -6.31 -5.17
C ASP A 52 1.29 -7.66 -5.23
N PRO A 53 0.69 -8.69 -5.84
CA PRO A 53 1.27 -10.03 -5.88
C PRO A 53 2.54 -10.12 -6.74
N ASN A 54 2.72 -9.16 -7.66
CA ASN A 54 3.76 -9.19 -8.68
C ASN A 54 4.88 -8.17 -8.43
N HIS A 55 4.91 -7.51 -7.26
CA HIS A 55 5.89 -6.48 -6.90
C HIS A 55 5.96 -5.32 -7.90
N GLN A 56 4.83 -4.94 -8.49
CA GLN A 56 4.80 -3.90 -9.51
C GLN A 56 4.78 -2.48 -8.94
N LEU A 57 4.52 -2.33 -7.62
CA LEU A 57 4.37 -1.02 -7.00
C LEU A 57 5.61 -0.13 -7.15
N TYR A 58 6.81 -0.72 -7.23
CA TYR A 58 8.05 0.01 -7.47
C TYR A 58 8.57 -0.29 -8.88
N PRO A 59 8.27 0.57 -9.88
CA PRO A 59 8.76 0.36 -11.24
C PRO A 59 10.29 0.47 -11.27
N GLY A 60 10.98 -0.66 -11.42
CA GLY A 60 12.44 -0.74 -11.52
C GLY A 60 13.14 -1.70 -10.55
N GLU A 61 12.40 -2.33 -9.62
CA GLU A 61 12.86 -3.54 -8.90
C GLU A 61 12.59 -4.83 -9.70
#